data_AF-A0A923PQ69-F1
#
_entry.id   AF-A0A923PQ69-F1
#
_cell.length_a   1.000
_cell.length_b   1.000
_cell.length_c   1.000
_cell.angle_alpha   90.00
_cell.angle_beta   90.00
_cell.angle_gamma   90.00
#
_symmetry.space_group_name_H-M   'P 1'
#
loop_
_entity.id
_entity.type
_entity.pdbx_description
1 polymer ?
#
loop_
_entity_poly.entity_id
_entity_poly.type
_entity_poly.pdbx_seq_one_letter_code
_entity_poly.pdbx_strand_id
1 'polypeptide(L)'
;MLLPESDLLFNFPPDWVVRKYDATDAYQSLSGHGLKGVDFLALSPDGYLWLIEVKNFRPRFAAGLEYRAKRRSPEHLAAQVARKFSDTLRLIHIVDRALRKHWYRRLKLWYVERVAGDQQSNYWFWSEAKRRIDVAAKVVYVLWLETPEKKATYDESTRALLAALLPPGATLFVAESDRPAGLPFSAGPAGEASAEGQDLP
;
A
#
# COMPACT_ATOMS: atom_id res chain seq x y z
N MET A 1 -12.56 4.96 -5.02
CA MET A 1 -11.67 4.56 -6.13
C MET A 1 -11.40 3.07 -6.00
N LEU A 2 -11.60 2.31 -7.07
CA LEU A 2 -11.48 0.84 -7.07
C LEU A 2 -10.16 0.41 -7.71
N LEU A 3 -9.37 -0.40 -7.00
CA LEU A 3 -8.10 -0.93 -7.50
C LEU A 3 -7.99 -2.44 -7.24
N PRO A 4 -7.78 -3.27 -8.27
CA PRO A 4 -7.63 -4.70 -8.08
C PRO A 4 -6.24 -5.04 -7.54
N GLU A 5 -6.09 -5.96 -6.60
CA GLU A 5 -4.80 -6.51 -6.19
C GLU A 5 -4.96 -7.90 -5.56
N SER A 6 -4.13 -8.86 -5.97
CA SER A 6 -4.15 -10.23 -5.44
C SER A 6 -5.56 -10.87 -5.34
N ASP A 7 -6.34 -10.75 -6.42
CA ASP A 7 -7.75 -11.21 -6.54
C ASP A 7 -8.77 -10.51 -5.63
N LEU A 8 -8.36 -9.41 -5.00
CA LEU A 8 -9.21 -8.52 -4.22
C LEU A 8 -9.46 -7.22 -5.00
N LEU A 9 -10.58 -6.57 -4.72
CA LEU A 9 -10.89 -5.23 -5.19
C LEU A 9 -10.90 -4.27 -3.99
N PHE A 10 -9.92 -3.38 -3.93
CA PHE A 10 -9.80 -2.38 -2.87
C PHE A 10 -10.62 -1.15 -3.21
N ASN A 11 -11.46 -0.70 -2.28
CA ASN A 11 -12.25 0.52 -2.38
C ASN A 11 -11.70 1.59 -1.44
N PHE A 12 -10.96 2.54 -2.02
CA PHE A 12 -10.42 3.70 -1.31
C PHE A 12 -11.39 4.89 -1.35
N PRO A 13 -11.39 5.75 -0.31
CA PRO A 13 -12.14 7.00 -0.36
C PRO A 13 -11.81 7.85 -1.59
N PRO A 14 -12.78 8.60 -2.15
CA PRO A 14 -12.62 9.33 -3.40
C PRO A 14 -11.63 10.50 -3.32
N ASP A 15 -11.39 11.02 -2.13
CA ASP A 15 -10.47 12.12 -1.83
C ASP A 15 -9.03 11.66 -1.56
N TRP A 16 -8.78 10.34 -1.62
CA TRP A 16 -7.43 9.77 -1.52
C TRP A 16 -6.74 9.77 -2.87
N VAL A 17 -5.45 10.09 -2.87
CA VAL A 17 -4.59 9.90 -4.04
C VAL A 17 -3.82 8.59 -3.87
N VAL A 18 -4.16 7.58 -4.66
CA VAL A 18 -3.61 6.23 -4.55
C VAL A 18 -2.83 5.87 -5.81
N ARG A 19 -1.67 5.25 -5.63
CA ARG A 19 -0.83 4.72 -6.69
C ARG A 19 -0.45 3.28 -6.36
N LYS A 20 -0.63 2.38 -7.33
CA LYS A 20 0.04 1.08 -7.31
C LYS A 20 1.53 1.29 -7.47
N TYR A 21 2.31 0.58 -6.66
CA TYR A 21 3.74 0.80 -6.61
C TYR A 21 4.45 0.38 -7.90
N ASP A 22 4.06 -0.77 -8.47
CA ASP A 22 4.62 -1.32 -9.73
C ASP A 22 4.22 -0.53 -10.99
N ALA A 23 3.12 0.21 -10.92
CA ALA A 23 2.59 1.00 -12.02
C ALA A 23 3.30 2.35 -12.25
N THR A 24 4.31 2.70 -11.44
CA THR A 24 5.00 4.00 -11.57
C THR A 24 6.28 3.91 -12.41
N ASP A 25 6.44 4.82 -13.39
CA ASP A 25 7.65 4.89 -14.24
C ASP A 25 8.95 5.01 -13.43
N ALA A 26 8.87 5.75 -12.32
CA ALA A 26 9.98 5.92 -11.39
C ALA A 26 10.44 4.58 -10.81
N TYR A 27 9.51 3.69 -10.45
CA TYR A 27 9.83 2.35 -9.97
C TYR A 27 10.35 1.46 -11.10
N GLN A 28 9.74 1.49 -12.28
CA GLN A 28 10.20 0.68 -13.42
C GLN A 28 11.67 0.94 -13.76
N SER A 29 12.12 2.20 -13.64
CA SER A 29 13.52 2.57 -13.83
C SER A 29 14.48 2.08 -12.72
N LEU A 30 13.97 1.70 -11.55
CA LEU A 30 14.74 1.32 -10.35
C LEU A 30 14.58 -0.15 -9.94
N SER A 31 13.63 -0.87 -10.52
CA SER A 31 13.28 -2.26 -10.22
C SER A 31 14.43 -3.25 -10.46
N GLY A 32 15.39 -2.91 -11.32
CA GLY A 32 16.62 -3.69 -11.57
C GLY A 32 17.63 -3.71 -10.41
N HIS A 33 17.44 -2.89 -9.37
CA HIS A 33 18.37 -2.80 -8.23
C HIS A 33 17.92 -3.58 -6.99
N GLY A 34 16.93 -4.46 -7.11
CA GLY A 34 16.51 -5.36 -6.02
C GLY A 34 15.65 -4.72 -4.95
N LEU A 35 15.13 -3.50 -5.17
CA LEU A 35 14.15 -2.85 -4.29
C LEU A 35 12.75 -3.41 -4.55
N LYS A 36 12.08 -3.86 -3.48
CA LYS A 36 10.67 -4.30 -3.53
C LYS A 36 9.85 -3.37 -2.67
N GLY A 37 8.82 -2.75 -3.22
CA GLY A 37 7.92 -1.95 -2.42
C GLY A 37 6.65 -2.68 -2.02
N VAL A 38 5.85 -1.94 -1.27
CA VAL A 38 4.46 -2.25 -0.98
C VAL A 38 3.61 -2.29 -2.25
N ASP A 39 2.39 -2.79 -2.19
CA ASP A 39 1.52 -2.88 -3.36
C ASP A 39 0.84 -1.53 -3.66
N PHE A 40 0.45 -0.77 -2.62
CA PHE A 40 -0.10 0.58 -2.76
C PHE A 40 0.61 1.63 -1.90
N LEU A 41 0.70 2.83 -2.46
CA LEU A 41 0.98 4.09 -1.77
C LEU A 41 -0.27 4.95 -1.83
N ALA A 42 -0.74 5.43 -0.68
CA ALA A 42 -1.88 6.34 -0.63
C ALA A 42 -1.62 7.59 0.19
N LEU A 43 -2.13 8.72 -0.30
CA LEU A 43 -2.11 10.02 0.34
C LEU A 43 -3.54 10.38 0.73
N SER A 44 -3.83 10.37 2.03
CA SER A 44 -5.14 10.76 2.57
C SER A 44 -5.23 12.28 2.80
N PRO A 45 -6.43 12.88 2.82
CA PRO A 45 -6.62 14.33 2.96
C PRO A 45 -6.15 14.90 4.32
N ASP A 46 -6.21 14.09 5.38
CA ASP A 46 -5.70 14.40 6.73
C ASP A 46 -4.16 14.42 6.81
N GLY A 47 -3.48 14.15 5.70
CA GLY A 47 -2.04 14.35 5.56
C GLY A 47 -1.19 13.12 5.89
N TYR A 48 -1.78 11.94 5.99
CA TYR A 48 -1.04 10.69 6.23
C TYR A 48 -0.59 10.01 4.92
N LEU A 49 0.60 9.42 4.94
CA LEU A 49 1.08 8.51 3.91
C LEU A 49 0.81 7.09 4.37
N TRP A 50 0.06 6.34 3.57
CA TRP A 50 -0.28 4.95 3.83
C TRP A 50 0.55 4.04 2.94
N LEU A 51 1.30 3.14 3.56
CA LEU A 51 2.05 2.08 2.90
C LEU A 51 1.27 0.77 3.07
N ILE A 52 0.72 0.23 1.99
CA ILE A 52 -0.24 -0.88 2.05
C ILE A 52 0.32 -2.08 1.30
N GLU A 53 0.60 -3.15 2.04
CA GLU A 53 1.03 -4.43 1.51
C GLU A 53 -0.11 -5.44 1.58
N VAL A 54 -0.36 -6.17 0.50
CA VAL A 54 -1.45 -7.14 0.35
C VAL A 54 -0.90 -8.56 0.30
N LYS A 55 -1.49 -9.45 1.10
CA LYS A 55 -1.14 -10.86 1.17
C LYS A 55 -2.40 -11.71 1.19
N ASN A 56 -2.76 -12.24 0.02
CA ASN A 56 -3.91 -13.14 -0.09
C ASN A 56 -3.51 -14.62 -0.08
N PHE A 57 -3.75 -15.28 1.06
CA PHE A 57 -3.53 -16.73 1.27
C PHE A 57 -4.80 -17.56 1.14
N ARG A 58 -5.97 -16.97 0.81
CA ARG A 58 -7.17 -17.76 0.55
C ARG A 58 -6.94 -18.66 -0.67
N PRO A 59 -7.45 -19.92 -0.64
CA PRO A 59 -7.42 -20.78 -1.81
C PRO A 59 -8.07 -20.10 -3.01
N ARG A 60 -7.48 -20.30 -4.17
CA ARG A 60 -7.98 -19.77 -5.44
C ARG A 60 -8.32 -20.95 -6.33
N PHE A 61 -9.45 -20.90 -7.01
CA PHE A 61 -9.79 -21.88 -8.03
C PHE A 61 -9.50 -21.27 -9.40
N ALA A 62 -8.54 -21.85 -10.11
CA ALA A 62 -8.26 -21.49 -11.50
C ALA A 62 -8.25 -22.77 -12.34
N ALA A 63 -9.03 -22.78 -13.43
CA ALA A 63 -9.15 -23.91 -14.35
C ALA A 63 -9.46 -25.27 -13.65
N GLY A 64 -10.31 -25.26 -12.62
CA GLY A 64 -10.70 -26.48 -11.88
C GLY A 64 -9.67 -27.00 -10.88
N LEU A 65 -8.55 -26.30 -10.69
CA LEU A 65 -7.51 -26.64 -9.70
C LEU A 65 -7.52 -25.65 -8.54
N GLU A 66 -7.45 -26.18 -7.31
CA GLU A 66 -7.28 -25.38 -6.10
C GLU A 66 -5.80 -25.01 -5.92
N TYR A 67 -5.49 -23.73 -6.06
CA TYR A 67 -4.19 -23.16 -5.77
C TYR A 67 -4.18 -22.61 -4.35
N ARG A 68 -3.39 -23.23 -3.47
CA ARG A 68 -3.11 -22.72 -2.12
C ARG A 68 -1.75 -22.04 -2.10
N ALA A 69 -1.74 -20.73 -1.86
CA ALA A 69 -0.49 -20.04 -1.59
C ALA A 69 0.13 -20.61 -0.30
N LYS A 70 1.38 -21.08 -0.38
CA LYS A 70 2.08 -21.61 0.79
C LYS A 70 2.26 -20.50 1.82
N ARG A 71 1.55 -20.60 2.95
CA ARG A 71 1.69 -19.66 4.06
C ARG A 71 3.09 -19.77 4.65
N ARG A 72 3.77 -18.63 4.77
CA ARG A 72 5.09 -18.54 5.42
C ARG A 72 4.93 -18.48 6.93
N SER A 73 5.99 -18.77 7.68
CA SER A 73 5.96 -18.53 9.13
C SER A 73 5.74 -17.04 9.41
N PRO A 74 5.11 -16.67 10.55
CA PRO A 74 4.89 -15.28 10.94
C PRO A 74 6.17 -14.43 10.89
N GLU A 75 7.32 -15.00 11.29
CA GLU A 75 8.62 -14.34 11.31
C GLU A 75 9.09 -14.01 9.90
N HIS A 76 9.00 -14.97 8.97
CA HIS A 76 9.39 -14.76 7.58
C HIS A 76 8.47 -13.76 6.88
N LEU A 77 7.16 -13.80 7.18
CA LEU A 77 6.20 -12.85 6.64
C LEU A 77 6.48 -11.44 7.16
N ALA A 78 6.60 -11.28 8.47
CA ALA A 78 6.89 -9.99 9.11
C ALA A 78 8.21 -9.39 8.59
N ALA A 79 9.29 -10.18 8.51
CA ALA A 79 10.57 -9.73 7.98
C ALA A 79 10.48 -9.27 6.51
N GLN A 80 9.74 -10.01 5.68
CA GLN A 80 9.55 -9.64 4.28
C GLN A 80 8.73 -8.35 4.13
N VAL A 81 7.65 -8.20 4.89
CA VAL A 81 6.77 -7.02 4.86
C VAL A 81 7.51 -5.80 5.41
N ALA A 82 8.22 -5.93 6.53
CA ALA A 82 9.07 -4.87 7.08
C ALA A 82 10.12 -4.40 6.07
N ARG A 83 10.76 -5.34 5.37
CA ARG A 83 11.71 -5.01 4.29
C ARG A 83 11.03 -4.21 3.18
N LYS A 84 9.84 -4.62 2.73
CA LYS A 84 9.09 -3.86 1.71
C LYS A 84 8.75 -2.45 2.17
N PHE A 85 8.36 -2.25 3.43
CA PHE A 85 8.13 -0.92 3.99
C PHE A 85 9.41 -0.07 3.97
N SER A 86 10.53 -0.62 4.45
CA SER A 86 11.82 0.07 4.43
C SER A 86 12.28 0.41 3.01
N ASP A 87 12.19 -0.54 2.08
CA ASP A 87 12.57 -0.36 0.68
C ASP A 87 11.69 0.71 0.00
N THR A 88 10.39 0.76 0.34
CA THR A 88 9.45 1.78 -0.15
C THR A 88 9.84 3.18 0.33
N LEU A 89 10.12 3.34 1.63
CA LEU A 89 10.57 4.63 2.18
C LEU A 89 11.88 5.08 1.54
N ARG A 90 12.83 4.14 1.36
CA ARG A 90 14.10 4.41 0.68
C ARG A 90 13.87 4.82 -0.78
N LEU A 91 12.95 4.19 -1.49
CA LEU A 91 12.60 4.55 -2.86
C LEU A 91 12.10 5.99 -2.92
N ILE A 92 11.18 6.38 -2.02
CA ILE A 92 10.63 7.75 -2.01
C ILE A 92 11.76 8.78 -1.86
N HIS A 93 12.78 8.50 -1.04
CA HIS A 93 13.98 9.35 -0.94
C HIS A 93 14.80 9.39 -2.24
N ILE A 94 15.00 8.25 -2.89
CA ILE A 94 15.75 8.15 -4.15
C ILE A 94 15.03 8.94 -5.24
N VAL A 95 13.71 8.75 -5.36
CA VAL A 95 12.89 9.45 -6.36
C VAL A 95 12.89 10.94 -6.10
N ASP A 96 12.63 11.39 -4.87
CA ASP A 96 12.70 12.82 -4.52
C ASP A 96 14.07 13.43 -4.86
N ARG A 97 15.16 12.75 -4.50
CA ARG A 97 16.53 13.19 -4.83
C ARG A 97 16.74 13.29 -6.35
N ALA A 98 16.24 12.32 -7.11
CA ALA A 98 16.33 12.33 -8.57
C ALA A 98 15.50 13.47 -9.19
N LEU A 99 14.31 13.73 -8.65
CA LEU A 99 13.45 14.84 -9.08
C LEU A 99 14.11 16.20 -8.82
N ARG A 100 14.76 16.37 -7.67
CA ARG A 100 15.44 17.62 -7.25
C ARG A 100 16.84 17.81 -7.83
N LYS A 101 17.35 16.86 -8.62
CA LYS A 101 18.71 16.92 -9.20
C LYS A 101 18.89 18.10 -10.16
N HIS A 102 17.86 18.46 -10.93
CA HIS A 102 17.94 19.53 -11.94
C HIS A 102 17.23 20.79 -11.49
N TRP A 103 17.87 21.95 -11.68
CA TRP A 103 17.37 23.25 -11.21
C TRP A 103 16.00 23.62 -11.81
N TYR A 104 15.74 23.33 -13.09
CA TYR A 104 14.45 23.57 -13.73
C TYR A 104 13.34 22.68 -13.14
N ARG A 105 13.67 21.47 -12.68
CA ARG A 105 12.73 20.59 -11.96
C ARG A 105 12.43 21.12 -10.56
N ARG A 106 13.39 21.78 -9.90
CA ARG A 106 13.13 22.47 -8.63
C ARG A 106 12.15 23.63 -8.80
N LEU A 107 12.28 24.42 -9.86
CA LEU A 107 11.31 25.47 -10.20
C LEU A 107 9.93 24.90 -10.53
N LYS A 108 9.87 23.79 -11.29
CA LYS A 108 8.60 23.09 -11.55
C LYS A 108 7.96 22.53 -10.28
N LEU A 109 8.75 21.91 -9.39
CA LEU A 109 8.28 21.45 -8.09
C LEU A 109 7.77 22.60 -7.23
N TRP A 110 8.50 23.71 -7.16
CA TRP A 110 8.05 24.92 -6.46
C TRP A 110 6.70 25.43 -6.97
N TYR A 111 6.49 25.43 -8.30
CA TYR A 111 5.23 25.84 -8.91
C TYR A 111 4.08 24.85 -8.62
N VAL A 112 4.32 23.56 -8.78
CA VAL A 112 3.32 22.50 -8.51
C VAL A 112 2.96 22.44 -7.02
N GLU A 113 3.93 22.61 -6.13
CA GLU A 113 3.70 22.61 -4.68
C GLU A 113 2.91 23.85 -4.20
N ARG A 114 3.02 25.00 -4.88
CA ARG A 114 2.39 26.26 -4.44
C ARG A 114 1.15 26.70 -5.21
N VAL A 115 1.03 26.35 -6.49
CA VAL A 115 0.06 26.98 -7.39
C VAL A 115 -0.92 25.98 -7.99
N ALA A 116 -0.44 24.78 -8.33
CA ALA A 116 -1.23 23.75 -8.99
C ALA A 116 -1.05 22.44 -8.23
N GLY A 117 -1.84 22.25 -7.17
CA GLY A 117 -1.96 20.99 -6.42
C GLY A 117 -2.59 19.89 -7.25
N ASP A 118 -2.02 19.62 -8.42
CA ASP A 118 -2.46 18.59 -9.35
C ASP A 118 -2.14 17.22 -8.77
N GLN A 119 -3.16 16.64 -8.12
CA GLN A 119 -3.12 15.33 -7.51
C GLN A 119 -2.85 14.21 -8.53
N GLN A 120 -3.03 14.45 -9.84
CA GLN A 120 -2.70 13.48 -10.88
C GLN A 120 -1.22 13.49 -11.25
N SER A 121 -0.50 14.57 -10.94
CA SER A 121 0.91 14.70 -11.25
C SER A 121 1.76 13.73 -10.42
N ASN A 122 2.53 12.87 -11.12
CA ASN A 122 3.53 12.02 -10.48
C ASN A 122 4.55 12.84 -9.69
N TYR A 123 4.91 14.03 -10.16
CA TYR A 123 5.86 14.91 -9.45
C TYR A 123 5.29 15.40 -8.12
N TRP A 124 4.02 15.83 -8.13
CA TRP A 124 3.33 16.25 -6.92
C TRP A 124 3.25 15.09 -5.92
N PHE A 125 2.81 13.92 -6.40
CA PHE A 125 2.64 12.72 -5.58
C PHE A 125 3.93 12.34 -4.83
N TRP A 126 5.06 12.23 -5.54
CA TRP A 126 6.33 11.84 -4.91
C TRP A 126 6.87 12.91 -3.96
N SER A 127 6.71 14.20 -4.29
CA SER A 127 7.12 15.28 -3.38
C SER A 127 6.27 15.30 -2.10
N GLU A 128 4.95 15.13 -2.26
CA GLU A 128 4.02 15.08 -1.14
C GLU A 128 4.25 13.83 -0.26
N ALA A 129 4.50 12.67 -0.87
CA ALA A 129 4.89 11.46 -0.15
C ALA A 129 6.18 11.69 0.66
N LYS A 130 7.20 12.32 0.06
CA LYS A 130 8.44 12.66 0.77
C LYS A 130 8.19 13.60 1.96
N ARG A 131 7.37 14.65 1.77
CA ARG A 131 7.00 15.59 2.83
C ARG A 131 6.33 14.90 4.01
N ARG A 132 5.50 13.88 3.75
CA ARG A 132 4.82 13.10 4.81
C ARG A 132 5.76 12.14 5.54
N ILE A 133 6.75 11.55 4.86
CA ILE A 133 7.76 10.69 5.52
C ILE A 133 8.61 11.47 6.51
N ASP A 134 8.94 12.73 6.20
CA ASP A 134 9.76 13.58 7.07
C ASP A 134 9.08 13.88 8.41
N VAL A 135 7.77 13.64 8.50
CA VAL A 135 7.01 13.66 9.74
C VAL A 135 6.66 12.22 10.09
N ALA A 136 7.50 11.52 10.85
CA ALA A 136 7.32 10.09 11.14
C ALA A 136 5.91 9.72 11.65
N ALA A 137 5.27 10.60 12.43
CA ALA A 137 3.90 10.44 12.91
C ALA A 137 2.81 10.42 11.81
N LYS A 138 3.16 10.74 10.56
CA LYS A 138 2.27 10.78 9.40
C LYS A 138 2.42 9.57 8.48
N VAL A 139 3.18 8.54 8.88
CA VAL A 139 3.29 7.30 8.10
C VAL A 139 2.47 6.20 8.78
N VAL A 140 1.53 5.63 8.02
CA VAL A 140 0.71 4.50 8.44
C VAL A 140 1.12 3.28 7.63
N TYR A 141 1.39 2.18 8.34
CA TYR A 141 1.74 0.90 7.76
C TYR A 141 0.51 -0.01 7.81
N VAL A 142 0.16 -0.60 6.69
CA VAL A 142 -0.96 -1.55 6.60
C VAL A 142 -0.48 -2.84 5.98
N LEU A 143 -0.72 -3.94 6.69
CA LEU A 143 -0.68 -5.28 6.12
C LEU A 143 -2.12 -5.76 5.96
N TRP A 144 -2.59 -5.83 4.72
CA TRP A 144 -3.83 -6.49 4.37
C TRP A 144 -3.57 -7.98 4.19
N LEU A 145 -4.11 -8.80 5.09
CA LEU A 145 -3.81 -10.22 5.17
C LEU A 145 -5.12 -11.00 5.02
N GLU A 146 -5.25 -11.81 3.97
CA GLU A 146 -6.40 -12.71 3.84
C GLU A 146 -5.97 -14.13 4.19
N THR A 147 -6.51 -14.66 5.29
CA THR A 147 -6.25 -16.03 5.71
C THR A 147 -7.50 -16.92 5.59
N PRO A 148 -7.38 -18.17 5.11
CA PRO A 148 -8.51 -19.11 5.05
C PRO A 148 -8.99 -19.64 6.40
N GLU A 149 -8.14 -19.58 7.43
CA GLU A 149 -8.46 -20.11 8.76
C GLU A 149 -8.32 -18.96 9.77
N LYS A 150 -9.35 -18.73 10.57
CA LYS A 150 -9.37 -17.78 11.70
C LYS A 150 -8.47 -18.26 12.84
N LYS A 151 -7.17 -18.37 12.59
CA LYS A 151 -6.17 -18.59 13.63
C LYS A 151 -5.72 -17.23 14.14
N ALA A 152 -6.46 -16.68 15.11
CA ALA A 152 -6.15 -15.39 15.75
C ALA A 152 -4.67 -15.27 16.14
N THR A 153 -4.06 -16.38 16.57
CA THR A 153 -2.65 -16.47 16.94
C THR A 153 -1.68 -16.12 15.80
N TYR A 154 -2.00 -16.43 14.54
CA TYR A 154 -1.11 -16.12 13.41
C TYR A 154 -1.04 -14.62 13.15
N ASP A 155 -2.20 -13.95 13.14
CA ASP A 155 -2.30 -12.52 12.86
C ASP A 155 -1.68 -11.72 14.01
N GLU A 156 -1.96 -12.13 15.26
CA GLU A 156 -1.38 -11.52 16.45
C GLU A 156 0.15 -11.67 16.49
N SER A 157 0.65 -12.87 16.20
CA SER A 157 2.10 -13.12 16.14
C SER A 157 2.74 -12.29 15.02
N THR A 158 2.15 -12.28 13.83
CA THR A 158 2.64 -11.49 12.69
C THR A 158 2.64 -10.01 13.02
N ARG A 159 1.57 -9.50 13.63
CA ARG A 159 1.45 -8.10 14.07
C ARG A 159 2.52 -7.75 15.09
N ALA A 160 2.72 -8.58 16.11
CA ALA A 160 3.72 -8.35 17.15
C ALA A 160 5.14 -8.32 16.58
N LEU A 161 5.48 -9.30 15.73
CA LEU A 161 6.78 -9.38 15.06
C LEU A 161 6.99 -8.20 14.11
N LEU A 162 5.98 -7.81 13.34
CA LEU A 162 6.07 -6.68 12.42
C LEU A 162 6.20 -5.35 13.19
N ALA A 163 5.45 -5.16 14.27
CA ALA A 163 5.56 -3.99 15.13
C ALA A 163 6.97 -3.85 15.74
N ALA A 164 7.60 -4.96 16.12
CA ALA A 164 8.97 -4.96 16.63
C ALA A 164 10.03 -4.60 15.57
N LEU A 165 9.72 -4.79 14.28
CA LEU A 165 10.61 -4.46 13.16
C LEU A 165 10.40 -3.04 12.62
N LEU A 166 9.31 -2.37 12.99
CA LEU A 166 8.99 -1.02 12.55
C LEU A 166 9.60 0.04 13.49
N PRO A 167 9.76 1.29 13.01
CA PRO A 167 10.21 2.39 13.87
C PRO A 167 9.31 2.55 15.12
N PRO A 168 9.87 2.93 16.28
CA PRO A 168 9.08 3.19 17.47
C PRO A 168 7.98 4.22 17.22
N GLY A 169 6.76 3.94 17.67
CA GLY A 169 5.60 4.82 17.46
C GLY A 169 4.97 4.76 16.07
N ALA A 170 5.43 3.86 15.19
CA ALA A 170 4.78 3.60 13.91
C ALA A 170 3.33 3.12 14.11
N THR A 171 2.41 3.69 13.35
CA THR A 171 1.02 3.23 13.33
C THR A 171 0.92 2.03 12.39
N LEU A 172 0.65 0.84 12.93
CA LEU A 172 0.52 -0.40 12.18
C LEU A 172 -0.90 -0.97 12.29
N PHE A 173 -1.53 -1.21 11.15
CA PHE A 173 -2.76 -1.98 11.02
C PHE A 173 -2.47 -3.33 10.35
N VAL A 174 -3.02 -4.39 10.93
CA VAL A 174 -3.16 -5.69 10.26
C VAL A 174 -4.66 -5.92 10.12
N ALA A 175 -5.14 -5.99 8.88
CA ALA A 175 -6.55 -6.03 8.56
C ALA A 175 -6.86 -7.17 7.59
N GLU A 176 -8.09 -7.66 7.66
CA GLU A 176 -8.65 -8.63 6.73
C GLU A 176 -10.03 -8.12 6.27
N SER A 177 -10.60 -8.66 5.18
CA SER A 177 -11.92 -8.24 4.66
C SER A 177 -13.04 -8.39 5.70
N ASP A 178 -12.97 -9.40 6.57
CA ASP A 178 -13.96 -9.62 7.63
C ASP A 178 -13.65 -8.84 8.93
N ARG A 179 -12.46 -8.25 9.02
CA ARG A 179 -11.94 -7.51 10.17
C ARG A 179 -11.13 -6.31 9.67
N PRO A 180 -11.80 -5.24 9.19
CA PRO A 180 -11.13 -4.10 8.57
C PRO A 180 -10.30 -3.26 9.55
N ALA A 181 -10.26 -3.61 10.85
CA ALA A 181 -9.45 -2.95 11.88
C ALA A 181 -9.66 -1.42 11.98
N GLY A 182 -10.84 -0.92 11.59
CA GLY A 182 -11.16 0.51 11.56
C GLY A 182 -10.54 1.29 10.41
N LEU A 183 -10.06 0.60 9.36
CA LEU A 183 -9.50 1.24 8.17
C LEU A 183 -10.58 2.02 7.39
N PRO A 184 -10.23 3.18 6.81
CA PRO A 184 -11.15 3.99 6.00
C PRO A 184 -11.34 3.44 4.57
N PHE A 185 -10.79 2.29 4.26
CA PHE A 185 -10.94 1.59 2.99
C PHE A 185 -11.24 0.11 3.26
N SER A 186 -11.88 -0.54 2.30
CA SER A 186 -12.21 -1.96 2.36
C SER A 186 -11.64 -2.70 1.16
N ALA A 187 -11.57 -4.02 1.26
CA ALA A 187 -11.36 -4.89 0.12
C ALA A 187 -12.38 -6.02 0.16
N GLY A 188 -12.77 -6.49 -1.02
CA GLY A 188 -13.63 -7.66 -1.19
C GLY A 188 -13.14 -8.52 -2.36
N PRO A 189 -13.73 -9.71 -2.56
CA PRO A 189 -13.39 -10.54 -3.70
C PRO A 189 -13.72 -9.80 -5.01
N ALA A 190 -12.80 -9.83 -5.98
CA ALA A 190 -12.97 -9.11 -7.25
C ALA A 190 -14.14 -9.63 -8.12
N GLY A 191 -14.73 -10.78 -7.77
CA GLY A 191 -15.81 -11.44 -8.52
C GLY A 191 -17.24 -11.16 -8.06
N GLU A 192 -17.46 -10.46 -6.94
CA GLU A 192 -18.82 -10.25 -6.39
C GLU A 192 -19.48 -8.91 -6.75
N ALA A 193 -18.79 -8.03 -7.49
CA ALA A 193 -19.29 -6.69 -7.82
C ALA A 193 -20.47 -6.63 -8.83
N SER A 194 -21.09 -7.77 -9.16
CA SER A 194 -22.15 -7.86 -10.18
C SER A 194 -23.48 -8.45 -9.69
N ALA A 195 -23.66 -8.73 -8.39
CA ALA A 195 -24.88 -9.39 -7.90
C ALA A 195 -25.89 -8.48 -7.15
N GLU A 196 -25.50 -7.28 -6.72
CA GLU A 196 -26.43 -6.34 -6.06
C GLU A 196 -26.80 -5.19 -7.01
N GLY A 197 -27.63 -5.50 -7.99
CA GLY A 197 -28.05 -4.50 -8.99
C GLY A 197 -29.20 -4.94 -9.88
N GLN A 198 -30.01 -5.92 -9.48
CA GLN A 198 -31.31 -6.18 -10.07
C GLN A 198 -32.24 -6.69 -8.96
N ASP A 199 -32.84 -5.76 -8.24
CA ASP A 199 -34.21 -5.96 -7.77
C ASP A 199 -34.92 -4.61 -7.63
N LEU A 200 -36.02 -4.53 -8.38
CA LEU A 200 -37.16 -3.62 -8.36
C LEU A 200 -37.10 -2.31 -9.16
N PRO A 201 -38.27 -1.88 -9.71
CA PRO A 201 -39.57 -2.55 -9.73
C PRO A 201 -39.87 -3.32 -11.03
#